data_AF-A0A1B6NYR5-F1
#
_entry.id   AF-A0A1B6NYR5-F1
#
_cell.length_a   1.000
_cell.length_b   1.000
_cell.length_c   1.000
_cell.angle_alpha   90.00
_cell.angle_beta   90.00
_cell.angle_gamma   90.00
#
_symmetry.space_group_name_H-M   'P 1'
#
loop_
_entity.id
_entity.type
_entity.pdbx_description
1 polymer ?
#
loop_
_entity_poly.entity_id
_entity_poly.type
_entity_poly.pdbx_seq_one_letter_code
_entity_poly.pdbx_strand_id
1 'polypeptide(L)' 'MSLLTINADDHPFMSQFHKPDDEKRSIVVIAPEKHMDWLHCHHSQAHKFLQPMSDQFTAKLMLRQTGKLQTQQQNTLF' A
#
# COMPACT_ATOMS: atom_id res chain seq x y z
N MET A 1 -12.39 -7.89 7.24
CA MET A 1 -11.83 -7.43 5.96
C MET A 1 -10.33 -7.34 6.10
N SER A 2 -9.56 -7.72 5.08
CA SER A 2 -8.09 -7.73 5.09
C SER A 2 -7.53 -7.19 3.79
N LEU A 3 -6.30 -6.68 3.81
CA LEU A 3 -5.55 -6.32 2.61
C LEU A 3 -4.73 -7.50 2.12
N LEU A 4 -4.73 -7.74 0.80
CA LEU A 4 -3.86 -8.71 0.17
C LEU A 4 -2.43 -8.17 0.12
N THR A 5 -1.50 -9.01 0.52
CA THR A 5 -0.07 -8.73 0.48
C THR A 5 0.67 -9.84 -0.26
N ILE A 6 1.84 -9.53 -0.78
CA ILE A 6 2.79 -10.48 -1.36
C ILE A 6 4.18 -10.26 -0.75
N ASN A 7 5.06 -11.26 -0.93
CA ASN A 7 6.45 -11.14 -0.51
C ASN A 7 7.12 -10.02 -1.31
N ALA A 8 8.02 -9.29 -0.66
CA ALA A 8 8.72 -8.14 -1.22
C ALA A 8 10.21 -8.15 -0.88
N ASP A 9 10.79 -9.30 -0.53
CA ASP A 9 12.21 -9.41 -0.16
C ASP A 9 13.10 -9.00 -1.35
N ASP A 10 12.72 -9.41 -2.56
CA ASP A 10 13.45 -9.13 -3.80
C ASP A 10 13.04 -7.81 -4.48
N HIS A 11 12.11 -7.05 -3.89
CA HIS A 11 11.64 -5.80 -4.49
C HIS A 11 12.69 -4.69 -4.29
N PRO A 12 13.15 -3.97 -5.34
CA PRO A 12 14.26 -3.01 -5.24
C PRO A 12 14.04 -1.88 -4.21
N PHE A 13 12.79 -1.40 -4.10
CA PHE A 13 12.41 -0.38 -3.13
C PHE A 13 11.72 -0.91 -1.85
N MET A 14 10.69 -1.75 -1.98
CA MET A 14 9.88 -2.22 -0.85
C MET A 14 10.63 -3.12 0.15
N SER A 15 11.74 -3.76 -0.25
CA SER A 15 12.58 -4.57 0.65
C SER A 15 13.24 -3.76 1.78
N GLN A 16 13.31 -2.44 1.63
CA GLN A 16 13.94 -1.52 2.58
C GLN A 16 13.04 -1.15 3.77
N PHE A 17 11.76 -1.53 3.74
CA PHE A 17 10.79 -1.24 4.80
C PHE A 17 10.70 -2.40 5.81
N HIS A 18 9.89 -2.22 6.87
CA HIS A 18 9.74 -3.18 7.99
C HIS A 18 11.00 -3.34 8.86
N LYS A 19 10.88 -4.05 9.98
CA LYS A 19 12.03 -4.32 10.85
C LYS A 19 13.05 -5.23 10.14
N PRO A 20 14.34 -5.17 10.52
CA PRO A 20 15.31 -6.19 10.12
C PRO A 20 14.80 -7.60 10.44
N ASP A 21 15.19 -8.59 9.63
CA ASP A 21 14.88 -10.02 9.77
C ASP A 21 13.41 -10.44 9.62
N ASP A 22 12.46 -9.51 9.62
CA ASP A 22 11.06 -9.78 9.26
C ASP A 22 10.91 -9.99 7.74
N GLU A 23 10.09 -10.98 7.32
CA GLU A 23 9.67 -11.15 5.92
C GLU A 23 9.11 -9.83 5.38
N LYS A 24 9.63 -9.34 4.25
CA LYS A 24 9.14 -8.11 3.66
C LYS A 24 7.83 -8.39 2.94
N ARG A 25 6.82 -7.59 3.27
CA ARG A 25 5.48 -7.68 2.69
C ARG A 25 5.13 -6.36 2.02
N SER A 26 4.59 -6.42 0.80
CA SER A 26 4.00 -5.26 0.13
C SER A 26 2.54 -5.52 -0.16
N ILE A 27 1.73 -4.46 -0.16
CA ILE A 27 0.35 -4.51 -0.63
C ILE A 27 0.32 -4.67 -2.15
N VAL A 28 -0.72 -5.35 -2.64
CA VAL A 28 -0.99 -5.43 -4.08
C VAL A 28 -1.81 -4.21 -4.50
N VAL A 29 -1.33 -3.48 -5.52
CA VAL A 29 -2.04 -2.35 -6.10
C VAL A 29 -2.60 -2.77 -7.46
N ILE A 30 -3.93 -2.75 -7.59
CA ILE A 30 -4.60 -3.03 -8.86
C ILE A 30 -4.69 -1.73 -9.66
N ALA A 31 -4.15 -1.74 -10.88
CA ALA A 31 -4.23 -0.60 -11.79
C ALA A 31 -5.70 -0.23 -12.08
N PRO A 32 -6.05 1.07 -12.16
CA PRO A 32 -7.43 1.54 -12.32
C PRO A 32 -8.21 0.84 -13.44
N GLU A 33 -7.57 0.65 -14.59
CA GLU A 33 -8.14 0.00 -15.77
C GLU A 33 -8.46 -1.49 -15.57
N LYS A 34 -7.88 -2.13 -14.53
CA LYS A 34 -8.07 -3.55 -14.19
C LYS A 34 -9.02 -3.78 -13.01
N HIS A 35 -9.61 -2.72 -12.44
CA HIS A 35 -10.48 -2.86 -11.26
C HIS A 35 -11.69 -3.77 -11.54
N MET A 36 -12.34 -3.59 -12.68
CA MET A 36 -13.49 -4.42 -13.05
C MET A 36 -13.08 -5.87 -13.29
N ASP A 37 -11.96 -6.10 -13.96
CA ASP A 37 -11.45 -7.45 -14.18
C ASP A 37 -11.14 -8.14 -12.85
N TRP A 38 -10.50 -7.44 -11.91
CA TRP A 38 -10.23 -7.96 -10.56
C TRP A 38 -11.51 -8.35 -9.82
N LEU A 39 -12.51 -7.46 -9.81
CA LEU A 39 -13.77 -7.67 -9.09
C LEU A 39 -14.62 -8.81 -9.64
N HIS A 40 -14.49 -9.12 -10.94
CA HIS A 40 -15.29 -10.15 -11.61
C HIS A 40 -14.49 -11.41 -11.94
N CYS A 41 -13.17 -11.45 -11.67
CA CYS A 41 -12.36 -12.60 -12.02
C CYS A 41 -12.74 -13.83 -11.18
N HIS A 42 -12.62 -15.00 -11.81
CA HIS A 42 -12.68 -16.26 -11.08
C HIS A 42 -11.44 -16.42 -10.21
N HIS A 43 -11.56 -17.10 -9.06
CA HIS A 43 -10.45 -17.29 -8.11
C HIS A 43 -9.19 -17.89 -8.75
N SER A 44 -9.35 -18.74 -9.77
CA SER A 44 -8.24 -19.35 -10.50
C SER A 44 -7.40 -18.33 -11.28
N GLN A 45 -7.93 -17.14 -11.55
CA GLN A 45 -7.27 -16.06 -12.28
C GLN A 45 -6.71 -14.97 -11.36
N ALA A 46 -7.11 -14.93 -10.09
CA ALA A 46 -6.76 -13.88 -9.14
C ALA A 46 -5.24 -13.68 -9.00
N HIS A 47 -4.46 -14.76 -9.07
CA HIS A 47 -2.99 -14.72 -8.97
C HIS A 47 -2.34 -13.81 -10.03
N LYS A 48 -2.97 -13.63 -11.20
CA LYS A 48 -2.47 -12.76 -12.27
C LYS A 48 -2.37 -11.30 -11.84
N PHE A 49 -3.18 -10.90 -10.86
CA PHE A 49 -3.22 -9.53 -10.34
C PHE A 49 -2.27 -9.30 -9.16
N LEU A 50 -1.72 -10.35 -8.56
CA LEU A 50 -0.84 -10.29 -7.40
C LEU A 50 0.60 -9.95 -7.81
N GLN A 51 0.78 -8.77 -8.38
CA GLN A 51 2.07 -8.31 -8.90
C GLN A 51 2.80 -7.41 -7.87
N PRO A 52 4.16 -7.41 -7.88
CA PRO A 52 4.96 -6.42 -7.17
C PRO A 52 4.52 -4.99 -7.48
N MET A 53 4.67 -4.08 -6.51
CA MET A 53 4.35 -2.67 -6.71
C MET A 53 5.21 -2.06 -7.83
N SER A 54 4.60 -1.25 -8.69
CA SER A 54 5.35 -0.59 -9.77
C SER A 54 6.19 0.59 -9.27
N ASP A 55 7.06 1.11 -10.13
CA ASP A 55 7.91 2.30 -9.91
C ASP A 55 7.18 3.65 -9.98
N GLN A 56 5.86 3.64 -10.23
CA GLN A 56 5.02 4.84 -10.30
C GLN A 56 4.77 5.53 -8.94
N PHE A 57 5.22 4.95 -7.84
CA PHE A 57 5.00 5.47 -6.49
C PHE A 57 6.27 6.07 -5.91
N THR A 58 6.10 7.11 -5.09
CA THR A 58 7.18 7.70 -4.31
C THR A 58 6.85 7.61 -2.83
N ALA A 59 7.87 7.46 -1.98
CA ALA A 59 7.72 7.57 -0.54
C ALA A 59 8.35 8.88 -0.06
N LYS A 60 7.75 9.45 0.99
CA LYS A 60 8.30 10.58 1.73
C LYS A 60 8.46 10.17 3.18
N LEU A 61 9.62 10.44 3.76
CA LEU A 61 9.82 10.27 5.20
C LEU A 61 8.85 11.19 5.95
N MET A 62 7.99 10.58 6.77
CA MET A 62 7.06 11.30 7.65
C MET A 62 7.47 11.01 9.10
N LEU A 63 7.97 12.02 9.79
CA LEU A 63 8.28 11.89 11.21
C LEU A 63 6.98 11.67 11.99
N ARG A 64 6.99 10.68 12.88
CA ARG A 64 5.84 10.40 13.74
C ARG A 64 5.49 11.67 14.52
N GLN A 65 4.30 12.22 14.25
CA GLN A 65 3.76 13.32 15.03
C GLN A 65 3.34 12.77 16.40
N THR A 66 4.20 12.90 17.40
CA THR A 66 3.83 12.67 18.80
C THR A 66 3.06 13.90 19.29
N GLY A 67 1.79 14.01 18.92
CA GLY A 67 0.95 15.16 19.30
C GLY A 67 0.34 15.00 20.69
N LYS A 68 0.60 15.96 21.58
CA LYS A 68 -0.46 16.46 22.46
C LYS A 68 -1.54 17.05 21.55
N LEU A 69 -2.79 16.65 21.72
CA LEU A 69 -3.94 17.23 21.03
C LEU A 69 -3.97 18.75 21.29
N GLN A 70 -3.70 19.56 20.25
CA GLN A 70 -4.14 20.95 20.24
C GLN A 70 -5.35 21.03 19.33
N THR A 71 -6.53 21.06 19.96
CA THR A 71 -7.77 21.50 19.32
C THR A 71 -7.59 22.98 19.00
N GLN A 72 -7.36 23.31 17.74
CA GLN A 72 -7.65 24.65 17.23
C GLN A 72 -8.85 24.54 16.30
N GLN A 73 -9.98 25.07 16.78
CA GLN A 73 -11.05 25.53 15.92
C GLN A 73 -10.46 26.55 14.93
N GLN A 74 -10.77 26.39 13.65
CA GLN A 74 -10.92 27.53 12.75
C GLN A 74 -11.88 27.18 11.61
N ASN A 75 -13.10 27.68 11.83
CA ASN A 75 -14.10 28.07 10.85
C ASN A 75 -13.51 28.57 9.51
N THR A 76 -14.02 28.09 8.37
CA THR A 76 -14.38 28.99 7.26
C THR A 76 -15.45 28.36 6.35
N LEU A 77 -16.62 29.01 6.35
CA LEU A 77 -17.66 29.15 5.32
C LEU A 77 -17.40 28.43 4.00
N PHE A 78 -18.14 27.35 3.72
CA PHE A 78 -19.22 27.24 2.71
C PHE A 78 -20.04 25.99 3.02
#